data_AF-A0A973R428-F1
#
_entry.id   AF-A0A973R428-F1
#
_cell.length_a   1.000
_cell.length_b   1.000
_cell.length_c   1.000
_cell.angle_alpha   90.00
_cell.angle_beta   90.00
_cell.angle_gamma   90.00
#
_symmetry.space_group_name_H-M   'P 1'
#
loop_
_entity.id
_entity.type
_entity.pdbx_description
1 polymer ?
#
loop_
_entity_poly.entity_id
_entity_poly.type
_entity_poly.pdbx_seq_one_letter_code
_entity_poly.pdbx_strand_id
1 'polypeptide(L)' 'LDRAAKGEEMVKKTKVTALIKALPGYGPAKAAKLMADAEIDENRRIGGLGDRQRQALLAATA' A
#
# COMPACT_ATOMS: atom_id res chain seq x y z
N LEU A 1 5.43 -20.69 -15.47
CA LEU A 1 5.65 -20.51 -14.01
C LEU A 1 6.39 -19.19 -13.69
N ASP A 2 7.30 -18.70 -14.53
CA ASP A 2 8.10 -17.48 -14.27
C ASP A 2 7.37 -16.13 -14.20
N ARG A 3 6.24 -15.93 -14.91
CA ARG A 3 5.57 -14.62 -14.96
C ARG A 3 4.97 -14.21 -13.62
N ALA A 4 4.39 -15.16 -12.88
CA ALA A 4 3.77 -14.88 -11.59
C ALA A 4 4.82 -14.47 -10.54
N ALA A 5 5.94 -15.19 -10.48
CA ALA A 5 7.06 -14.87 -9.59
C ALA A 5 7.64 -13.47 -9.86
N LYS A 6 7.81 -13.10 -11.14
CA LYS A 6 8.25 -11.75 -11.53
C LYS A 6 7.24 -10.67 -11.14
N GLY A 7 5.95 -10.95 -11.27
CA GLY A 7 4.87 -10.04 -10.85
C GLY A 7 4.89 -9.81 -9.35
N GLU A 8 5.04 -10.87 -8.55
CA GLU A 8 5.09 -10.77 -7.09
C GLU A 8 6.27 -9.94 -6.59
N GLU A 9 7.45 -10.13 -7.21
CA GLU A 9 8.65 -9.35 -6.90
C GLU A 9 8.49 -7.87 -7.26
N MET A 10 7.81 -7.55 -8.37
CA MET A 10 7.47 -6.17 -8.72
C MET A 10 6.49 -5.55 -7.72
N VAL A 11 5.44 -6.29 -7.33
CA VAL A 11 4.45 -5.83 -6.35
C VAL A 11 5.12 -5.50 -5.02
N LYS A 12 6.02 -6.35 -4.53
CA LYS A 12 6.77 -6.10 -3.28
C LYS A 12 7.55 -4.77 -3.31
N LYS A 13 8.01 -4.35 -4.49
CA LYS A 13 8.74 -3.10 -4.70
C LYS A 13 7.81 -1.88 -4.88
N THR A 14 6.51 -2.03 -5.05
CA THR A 14 5.61 -0.89 -5.25
C THR A 14 5.50 -0.03 -3.99
N LYS A 15 5.47 1.30 -4.15
CA LYS A 15 5.20 2.24 -3.03
C LYS A 15 3.76 2.10 -2.57
N VAL A 16 3.54 2.07 -1.26
CA VAL A 16 2.19 1.96 -0.67
C VAL A 16 1.33 3.18 -1.04
N THR A 17 1.91 4.37 -1.05
CA THR A 17 1.22 5.60 -1.47
C THR A 17 0.70 5.56 -2.90
N ALA A 18 1.44 4.93 -3.82
CA ALA A 18 1.00 4.77 -5.21
C ALA A 18 -0.20 3.83 -5.32
N LEU A 19 -0.21 2.75 -4.53
CA LEU A 19 -1.33 1.82 -4.46
C LEU A 19 -2.60 2.52 -3.93
N ILE A 20 -2.49 3.23 -2.81
CA ILE A 20 -3.65 3.93 -2.21
C ILE A 20 -4.21 4.96 -3.19
N LYS A 21 -3.36 5.73 -3.88
CA LYS A 21 -3.80 6.75 -4.86
C LYS A 21 -4.45 6.17 -6.12
N ALA A 22 -4.23 4.88 -6.41
CA ALA A 22 -4.89 4.20 -7.52
C ALA A 22 -6.34 3.81 -7.19
N LEU A 23 -6.75 3.88 -5.92
CA LEU A 23 -8.12 3.58 -5.50
C LEU A 23 -9.08 4.74 -5.85
N PRO A 24 -10.31 4.45 -6.29
CA PRO A 24 -11.31 5.48 -6.55
C PRO A 24 -11.60 6.28 -5.29
N GLY A 25 -11.54 7.61 -5.39
CA GLY A 25 -11.83 8.50 -4.27
C GLY A 25 -10.67 8.77 -3.30
N TYR A 26 -9.49 8.18 -3.51
CA TYR A 26 -8.28 8.38 -2.70
C TYR A 26 -7.28 9.32 -3.39
N GLY A 27 -7.55 10.62 -3.33
CA GLY A 27 -6.60 11.65 -3.76
C GLY A 27 -5.38 11.79 -2.82
N PRO A 28 -4.41 12.66 -3.16
CA PRO A 28 -3.18 12.82 -2.38
C PRO A 28 -3.38 13.09 -0.89
N ALA A 29 -4.34 13.95 -0.54
CA ALA A 29 -4.64 14.29 0.85
C ALA A 29 -5.20 13.11 1.65
N LYS A 30 -6.17 12.38 1.08
CA LYS A 30 -6.75 11.18 1.72
C LYS A 30 -5.73 10.05 1.86
N ALA A 31 -4.88 9.88 0.85
CA ALA A 31 -3.81 8.88 0.90
C ALA A 31 -2.78 9.20 1.99
N ALA A 32 -2.37 10.47 2.11
CA ALA A 32 -1.45 10.89 3.17
C ALA A 32 -2.07 10.71 4.57
N LYS A 33 -3.34 11.09 4.74
CA LYS A 33 -4.07 10.89 5.99
C LYS A 33 -4.15 9.41 6.36
N LEU A 34 -4.58 8.54 5.44
CA LEU A 34 -4.68 7.10 5.69
C LEU A 34 -3.33 6.48 6.08
N MET A 35 -2.24 6.87 5.41
CA MET A 35 -0.89 6.41 5.75
C MET A 35 -0.48 6.82 7.16
N ALA A 36 -0.78 8.07 7.55
CA ALA A 36 -0.50 8.57 8.89
C ALA A 36 -1.33 7.83 9.96
N ASP A 37 -2.63 7.67 9.72
CA ASP A 37 -3.56 6.97 10.63
C ASP A 37 -3.15 5.49 10.81
N ALA A 38 -2.55 4.88 9.78
CA ALA A 38 -2.03 3.50 9.80
C ALA A 38 -0.57 3.39 10.28
N GLU A 39 0.07 4.49 10.71
CA GLU A 39 1.48 4.55 11.13
C GLU A 39 2.44 3.99 10.07
N ILE A 40 2.21 4.34 8.79
CA ILE A 40 3.00 3.91 7.65
C ILE A 40 3.86 5.07 7.15
N ASP A 41 5.17 4.85 7.12
CA ASP A 41 6.13 5.79 6.52
C ASP A 41 5.83 6.05 5.03
N GLU A 42 5.99 7.31 4.58
CA GLU A 42 5.70 7.74 3.21
C GLU A 42 6.51 7.00 2.12
N ASN A 43 7.70 6.49 2.48
CA ASN A 43 8.58 5.74 1.61
C ASN A 43 8.41 4.21 1.73
N ARG A 44 7.45 3.75 2.54
CA ARG A 44 7.15 2.33 2.69
C ARG A 44 6.71 1.70 1.36
N ARG A 45 7.13 0.46 1.16
CA ARG A 45 6.78 -0.41 0.02
C ARG A 45 5.92 -1.59 0.47
N ILE A 46 5.13 -2.16 -0.45
CA ILE A 46 4.19 -3.25 -0.15
C ILE A 46 4.89 -4.45 0.48
N GLY A 47 6.08 -4.81 0.00
CA GLY A 47 6.86 -5.93 0.54
C GLY A 47 7.34 -5.72 1.97
N GLY A 48 7.42 -4.46 2.42
CA GLY A 48 7.81 -4.12 3.78
C GLY A 48 6.65 -3.98 4.75
N LEU A 49 5.38 -4.03 4.33
CA LEU A 49 4.24 -3.84 5.23
C LEU A 49 4.12 -4.99 6.24
N GLY A 50 4.06 -4.66 7.53
CA GLY A 50 3.74 -5.61 8.58
C GLY A 50 2.25 -5.93 8.64
N ASP A 51 1.88 -7.01 9.33
CA ASP A 51 0.51 -7.52 9.33
C ASP A 51 -0.51 -6.50 9.86
N ARG A 52 -0.18 -5.79 10.95
CA ARG A 52 -1.04 -4.72 11.50
C ARG A 52 -1.30 -3.60 10.50
N GLN A 53 -0.28 -3.20 9.73
CA GLN A 53 -0.42 -2.15 8.72
C GLN A 53 -1.25 -2.63 7.53
N ARG A 54 -1.08 -3.89 7.10
CA ARG A 54 -1.93 -4.49 6.06
C ARG A 54 -3.39 -4.50 6.49
N GLN A 55 -3.66 -4.94 7.71
CA GLN A 55 -5.02 -4.96 8.27
C GLN A 55 -5.61 -3.56 8.37
N ALA A 56 -4.84 -2.56 8.80
CA ALA A 56 -5.31 -1.18 8.87
C ALA A 56 -5.71 -0.63 7.49
N LEU A 57 -4.89 -0.88 6.46
CA LEU A 57 -5.22 -0.49 5.09
C LEU A 57 -6.47 -1.21 4.58
N LEU A 58 -6.57 -2.53 4.78
CA LEU A 58 -7.73 -3.32 4.36
C LEU A 58 -9.02 -2.83 5.02
N ALA A 59 -8.99 -2.55 6.32
CA ALA A 59 -10.15 -2.05 7.06
C ALA A 59 -10.59 -0.66 6.59
N ALA A 60 -9.66 0.20 6.15
CA ALA A 60 -9.97 1.53 5.67
C ALA A 60 -10.47 1.58 4.22
N THR A 61 -10.13 0.58 3.41
CA THR A 61 -10.48 0.52 1.99
C THR A 61 -11.57 -0.50 1.65
N ALA A 62 -12.06 -1.25 2.64
CA ALA A 62 -13.23 -2.11 2.54
C ALA A 62 -14.52 -1.28 2.50
#